data_AF-A8BK98-F1
#
_entry.id   AF-A8BK98-F1
#
_cell.length_a   1.000
_cell.length_b   1.000
_cell.length_c   1.000
_cell.angle_alpha   90.00
_cell.angle_beta   90.00
_cell.angle_gamma   90.00
#
_symmetry.space_group_name_H-M   'P 1'
#
loop_
_entity.id
_entity.type
_entity.pdbx_description
1 polymer ?
#
loop_
_entity_poly.entity_id
_entity_poly.type
_entity_poly.pdbx_seq_one_letter_code
_entity_poly.pdbx_strand_id
1 'polypeptide(L)'
;MEVNVHETAYWVFYIGPEGLCIDPQLCGKWMYFWNDRAFVARICELAVSTEVVTTAKHSNADRGVACFYIDGTDKESHKRVLRFFLDNNLIKRTAQGRLHNISFKYDQQTRAGEYGEDFKARIQLSDFVDLYKGKFLSDPNQADVDVPIK
;
A
#
# COMPACT_ATOMS: atom_id res chain seq x y z
N MET A 1 2.32 7.46 -16.69
CA MET A 1 2.59 6.30 -17.58
C MET A 1 1.31 5.70 -18.10
N GLU A 2 1.37 4.91 -19.19
CA GLU A 2 0.24 4.11 -19.67
C GLU A 2 -0.14 3.05 -18.63
N VAL A 3 -1.45 2.86 -18.41
CA VAL A 3 -2.00 1.88 -17.47
C VAL A 3 -2.93 0.94 -18.23
N ASN A 4 -2.62 -0.35 -18.19
CA ASN A 4 -3.49 -1.38 -18.73
C ASN A 4 -4.53 -1.78 -17.67
N VAL A 5 -5.81 -1.58 -17.98
CA VAL A 5 -6.93 -1.94 -17.10
C VAL A 5 -7.58 -3.22 -17.60
N HIS A 6 -7.66 -4.24 -16.74
CA HIS A 6 -8.31 -5.52 -17.04
C HIS A 6 -9.36 -5.84 -15.98
N GLU A 7 -10.58 -6.14 -16.41
CA GLU A 7 -11.70 -6.44 -15.51
C GLU A 7 -12.14 -7.90 -15.65
N THR A 8 -12.39 -8.52 -14.50
CA THR A 8 -13.00 -9.84 -14.34
C THR A 8 -14.27 -9.71 -13.51
N ALA A 9 -15.07 -10.77 -13.38
CA ALA A 9 -16.25 -10.77 -12.53
C ALA A 9 -15.98 -10.40 -11.05
N TYR A 10 -14.75 -10.55 -10.56
CA TYR A 10 -14.41 -10.35 -9.14
C TYR A 10 -13.36 -9.27 -8.88
N TRP A 11 -12.59 -8.87 -9.89
CA TRP A 11 -11.44 -7.99 -9.73
C TRP A 11 -11.28 -7.06 -10.93
N VAL A 12 -10.88 -5.82 -10.66
CA VAL A 12 -10.37 -4.87 -11.65
C VAL A 12 -8.88 -4.67 -11.37
N PHE A 13 -8.05 -4.93 -12.37
CA PHE A 13 -6.59 -4.84 -12.32
C PHE A 13 -6.10 -3.62 -13.07
N TYR A 14 -5.07 -2.97 -12.52
CA TYR A 14 -4.37 -1.83 -13.07
C TYR A 14 -2.89 -2.21 -13.15
N ILE A 15 -2.34 -2.26 -14.35
CA ILE A 15 -1.05 -2.88 -14.64
C ILE A 15 -0.20 -1.90 -15.45
N GLY A 16 0.95 -1.50 -14.90
CA GLY A 16 1.94 -0.68 -15.61
C GLY A 16 2.71 -1.50 -16.65
N PRO A 17 3.57 -0.86 -17.46
CA PRO A 17 4.27 -1.52 -18.57
C PRO A 17 5.12 -2.74 -18.16
N GLU A 18 5.74 -2.70 -16.99
CA GLU A 18 6.58 -3.78 -16.47
C GLU A 18 5.78 -4.92 -15.82
N GLY A 19 4.50 -4.69 -15.52
CA GLY A 19 3.65 -5.63 -14.79
C GLY A 19 4.19 -6.00 -13.40
N LEU A 20 3.68 -7.11 -12.86
CA LEU A 20 4.11 -7.63 -11.56
C LEU A 20 5.28 -8.61 -11.75
N CYS A 21 6.51 -8.11 -11.66
CA CYS A 21 7.73 -8.91 -11.72
C CYS A 21 8.40 -8.96 -10.34
N ILE A 22 7.82 -9.73 -9.41
CA ILE A 22 8.30 -9.87 -8.03
C ILE A 22 8.37 -11.36 -7.70
N ASP A 23 9.41 -11.80 -6.99
CA ASP A 23 9.49 -13.17 -6.49
C ASP A 23 8.20 -13.48 -5.70
N PRO A 24 7.44 -14.55 -6.06
CA PRO A 24 6.22 -14.91 -5.36
C PRO A 24 6.38 -15.13 -3.85
N GLN A 25 7.59 -15.43 -3.35
CA GLN A 25 7.88 -15.57 -1.92
C GLN A 25 8.04 -14.21 -1.22
N LEU A 26 8.49 -13.19 -1.95
CA LEU A 26 8.72 -11.84 -1.43
C LEU A 26 7.53 -10.92 -1.69
N CYS A 27 6.67 -11.26 -2.65
CA CYS A 27 5.49 -10.51 -3.00
C CYS A 27 4.49 -10.41 -1.84
N GLY A 28 4.02 -9.19 -1.60
CA GLY A 28 2.90 -8.92 -0.71
C GLY A 28 2.18 -7.64 -1.09
N LYS A 29 1.28 -7.21 -0.22
CA LYS A 29 0.37 -6.10 -0.52
C LYS A 29 0.05 -5.26 0.71
N TRP A 30 -0.01 -3.95 0.50
CA TRP A 30 -0.77 -3.04 1.34
C TRP A 30 -2.22 -3.03 0.89
N MET A 31 -3.15 -2.91 1.84
CA MET A 31 -4.58 -3.02 1.59
C MET A 31 -5.33 -1.75 2.01
N TYR A 32 -6.29 -1.34 1.18
CA TYR A 32 -7.22 -0.25 1.48
C TYR A 32 -8.66 -0.76 1.34
N PHE A 33 -9.47 -0.59 2.40
CA PHE A 33 -10.88 -0.97 2.39
C PHE A 33 -11.76 0.23 2.02
N TRP A 34 -12.56 0.07 0.97
CA TRP A 34 -13.27 1.16 0.32
C TRP A 34 -14.77 0.88 0.21
N ASN A 35 -15.55 1.96 0.15
CA ASN A 35 -17.00 1.96 -0.04
C ASN A 35 -17.44 2.86 -1.22
N ASP A 36 -16.49 3.41 -1.98
CA ASP A 36 -16.73 4.22 -3.17
C ASP A 36 -15.90 3.62 -4.32
N ARG A 37 -16.60 2.98 -5.25
CA ARG A 37 -16.00 2.31 -6.42
C ARG A 37 -15.30 3.30 -7.35
N ALA A 38 -15.88 4.47 -7.58
CA ALA A 38 -15.30 5.47 -8.48
C ALA A 38 -14.03 6.07 -7.87
N PHE A 39 -14.02 6.29 -6.55
CA PHE A 39 -12.83 6.73 -5.84
C PHE A 39 -11.72 5.69 -5.89
N VAL A 40 -12.00 4.42 -5.56
CA VAL A 40 -10.95 3.39 -5.57
C VAL A 40 -10.36 3.14 -6.96
N ALA A 41 -11.19 3.21 -8.01
CA ALA A 41 -10.71 3.08 -9.38
C ALA A 41 -9.67 4.15 -9.72
N ARG A 42 -9.97 5.42 -9.41
CA ARG A 42 -9.02 6.54 -9.57
C ARG A 42 -7.76 6.35 -8.73
N ILE A 43 -7.88 5.84 -7.50
CA ILE A 43 -6.73 5.61 -6.62
C ILE A 43 -5.81 4.52 -7.18
N CYS A 44 -6.36 3.40 -7.68
CA CYS A 44 -5.56 2.33 -8.27
C CYS A 44 -4.88 2.79 -9.57
N GLU A 45 -5.59 3.51 -10.43
CA GLU A 45 -5.02 4.09 -11.65
C GLU A 45 -3.93 5.12 -11.33
N LEU A 46 -4.17 6.00 -10.36
CA LEU A 46 -3.19 7.00 -9.92
C LEU A 46 -1.92 6.35 -9.37
N ALA A 47 -2.05 5.31 -8.55
CA ALA A 47 -0.89 4.62 -7.97
C ALA A 47 0.00 3.97 -9.05
N VAL A 48 -0.60 3.44 -10.12
CA VAL A 48 0.16 2.80 -11.21
C VAL A 48 0.70 3.84 -12.19
N SER A 49 -0.10 4.82 -12.57
CA SER A 49 0.30 5.86 -13.53
C SER A 49 1.41 6.78 -13.00
N THR A 50 1.53 6.91 -11.68
CA THR A 50 2.59 7.68 -10.98
C THR A 50 3.68 6.80 -10.36
N GLU A 51 3.74 5.51 -10.73
CA GLU A 51 4.85 4.61 -10.38
C GLU A 51 5.02 4.35 -8.88
N VAL A 52 3.95 4.52 -8.10
CA VAL A 52 3.94 4.10 -6.69
C VAL A 52 4.07 2.58 -6.61
N VAL A 53 3.31 1.87 -7.47
CA VAL A 53 3.40 0.42 -7.68
C VAL A 53 3.26 0.09 -9.17
N THR A 54 3.80 -1.05 -9.62
CA THR A 54 3.59 -1.51 -10.99
C THR A 54 2.25 -2.21 -11.18
N THR A 55 1.64 -2.71 -10.10
CA THR A 55 0.34 -3.41 -10.15
C THR A 55 -0.50 -3.11 -8.93
N ALA A 56 -1.74 -2.71 -9.17
CA ALA A 56 -2.79 -2.59 -8.17
C ALA A 56 -4.06 -3.31 -8.65
N LYS A 57 -4.92 -3.70 -7.71
CA LYS A 57 -6.26 -4.20 -8.04
C LYS A 57 -7.27 -3.83 -6.98
N HIS A 58 -8.54 -3.76 -7.34
CA HIS A 58 -9.63 -3.70 -6.37
C HIS A 58 -10.72 -4.72 -6.70
N SER A 59 -11.52 -5.09 -5.69
CA SER A 59 -12.68 -5.95 -5.90
C SER A 59 -13.66 -5.34 -6.91
N ASN A 60 -14.24 -6.15 -7.78
CA ASN A 60 -15.30 -5.73 -8.69
C ASN A 60 -16.67 -5.80 -7.97
N ALA A 61 -16.94 -4.83 -7.10
CA ALA A 61 -18.12 -4.80 -6.23
C ALA A 61 -18.51 -3.36 -5.87
N ASP A 62 -19.52 -3.18 -5.02
CA ASP A 62 -19.92 -1.85 -4.51
C ASP A 62 -19.06 -1.38 -3.32
N ARG A 63 -18.46 -2.33 -2.62
CA ARG A 63 -17.49 -2.13 -1.53
C ARG A 63 -16.49 -3.28 -1.54
N GLY A 64 -15.30 -3.06 -1.02
CA GLY A 64 -14.30 -4.13 -1.02
C GLY A 64 -12.93 -3.70 -0.55
N VAL A 65 -11.93 -4.37 -1.11
CA VAL A 65 -10.51 -4.11 -0.82
C VAL A 65 -9.77 -3.76 -2.11
N ALA A 66 -8.84 -2.83 -2.00
CA ALA A 66 -7.81 -2.56 -2.98
C ALA A 66 -6.47 -3.05 -2.45
N CYS A 67 -5.65 -3.62 -3.32
CA CYS A 67 -4.35 -4.20 -3.01
C CYS A 67 -3.29 -3.54 -3.87
N PHE A 68 -2.20 -3.11 -3.24
CA PHE A 68 -1.06 -2.43 -3.87
C PHE A 68 0.17 -3.30 -3.64
N TYR A 69 0.67 -3.90 -4.71
CA TYR A 69 1.66 -4.97 -4.64
C TYR A 69 3.08 -4.43 -4.69
N ILE A 70 3.94 -4.93 -3.81
CA ILE A 70 5.37 -4.63 -3.73
C ILE A 70 6.16 -5.85 -3.25
N ASP A 71 7.48 -5.79 -3.39
CA ASP A 71 8.41 -6.69 -2.71
C ASP A 71 8.44 -6.30 -1.23
N GLY A 72 8.11 -7.25 -0.34
CA GLY A 72 8.04 -7.03 1.09
C GLY A 72 9.39 -6.80 1.79
N THR A 73 10.50 -6.99 1.06
CA THR A 73 11.85 -6.72 1.57
C THR A 73 12.35 -5.33 1.15
N ASP A 74 11.72 -4.71 0.15
CA ASP A 74 12.08 -3.37 -0.33
C ASP A 74 11.43 -2.29 0.56
N LYS A 75 12.22 -1.82 1.53
CA LYS A 75 11.84 -0.75 2.45
C LYS A 75 11.44 0.56 1.76
N GLU A 76 12.07 0.91 0.64
CA GLU A 76 11.73 2.15 -0.08
C GLU A 76 10.41 2.00 -0.81
N SER A 77 10.10 0.82 -1.36
CA SER A 77 8.76 0.51 -1.89
C SER A 77 7.67 0.59 -0.81
N HIS A 78 7.94 0.11 0.41
CA HIS A 78 7.02 0.32 1.53
C HIS A 78 6.80 1.82 1.81
N LYS A 79 7.87 2.61 1.91
CA LYS A 79 7.77 4.06 2.17
C LYS A 79 6.99 4.78 1.06
N ARG A 80 7.23 4.46 -0.22
CA ARG A 80 6.49 5.05 -1.35
C ARG A 80 4.99 4.79 -1.24
N VAL A 81 4.59 3.53 -1.04
CA VAL A 81 3.16 3.17 -0.90
C VAL A 81 2.53 3.83 0.32
N LEU A 82 3.22 3.82 1.46
CA LEU A 82 2.70 4.42 2.69
C LEU A 82 2.59 5.94 2.61
N ARG A 83 3.54 6.61 1.93
CA ARG A 83 3.45 8.04 1.62
C ARG A 83 2.23 8.32 0.76
N PHE A 84 2.04 7.56 -0.32
CA PHE A 84 0.87 7.66 -1.17
C PHE A 84 -0.45 7.47 -0.40
N PHE A 85 -0.49 6.52 0.54
CA PHE A 85 -1.65 6.29 1.41
C PHE A 85 -1.95 7.48 2.32
N LEU A 86 -0.93 8.09 2.92
CA LEU A 86 -1.08 9.26 3.78
C LEU A 86 -1.55 10.48 2.98
N ASP A 87 -0.91 10.75 1.85
CA ASP A 87 -1.20 11.92 1.00
C ASP A 87 -2.62 11.86 0.40
N ASN A 88 -3.15 10.65 0.18
CA ASN A 88 -4.50 10.42 -0.33
C ASN A 88 -5.53 10.08 0.75
N ASN A 89 -5.19 10.21 2.04
CA ASN A 89 -6.07 9.92 3.19
C ASN A 89 -6.67 8.50 3.19
N LEU A 90 -5.90 7.50 2.75
CA LEU A 90 -6.33 6.10 2.65
C LEU A 90 -6.25 5.34 3.97
N ILE A 91 -5.64 5.93 5.01
CA ILE A 91 -5.52 5.34 6.34
C ILE A 91 -6.49 6.04 7.27
N LYS A 92 -7.48 5.28 7.78
CA LYS A 92 -8.45 5.79 8.75
C LYS A 92 -7.75 6.24 10.03
N ARG A 93 -8.37 7.20 10.72
CA ARG A 93 -7.98 7.63 12.07
C ARG A 93 -9.04 7.20 13.08
N THR A 94 -8.60 6.93 14.31
CA THR A 94 -9.49 6.77 15.46
C THR A 94 -10.10 8.11 15.85
N ALA A 95 -11.07 8.10 16.76
CA ALA A 95 -11.67 9.32 17.31
C ALA A 95 -10.64 10.27 17.95
N GLN A 96 -9.53 9.74 18.48
CA GLN A 96 -8.43 10.51 19.07
C GLN A 96 -7.39 10.98 18.03
N GLY A 97 -7.66 10.81 16.74
CA GLY A 97 -6.78 11.24 15.66
C GLY A 97 -5.62 10.31 15.34
N ARG A 98 -5.45 9.18 16.06
CA ARG A 98 -4.40 8.18 15.80
C ARG A 98 -4.70 7.41 14.51
N LEU A 99 -3.72 7.21 13.64
CA LEU A 99 -3.83 6.34 12.46
C LEU A 99 -4.03 4.87 12.87
N HIS A 100 -4.90 4.16 12.17
CA HIS A 100 -5.00 2.70 12.30
C HIS A 100 -3.68 2.04 11.87
N ASN A 101 -3.18 1.10 12.68
CA ASN A 101 -1.94 0.39 12.38
C ASN A 101 -2.17 -0.71 11.34
N ILE A 102 -2.34 -0.31 10.08
CA ILE A 102 -2.54 -1.26 8.98
C ILE A 102 -1.32 -2.17 8.81
N SER A 103 -1.55 -3.37 8.30
CA SER A 103 -0.52 -4.38 8.12
C SER A 103 -0.27 -4.66 6.64
N PHE A 104 0.99 -4.92 6.31
CA PHE A 104 1.36 -5.52 5.04
C PHE A 104 1.09 -7.03 5.11
N LYS A 105 0.53 -7.59 4.05
CA LYS A 105 0.23 -9.03 3.99
C LYS A 105 0.99 -9.69 2.84
N TYR A 106 1.86 -10.62 3.18
CA TYR A 106 2.55 -11.44 2.17
C TYR A 106 1.55 -12.36 1.44
N ASP A 107 1.79 -12.59 0.15
CA ASP A 107 0.97 -13.50 -0.64
C ASP A 107 1.10 -14.95 -0.17
N GLN A 108 2.24 -15.33 0.41
CA GLN A 108 2.43 -16.65 0.99
C GLN A 108 1.50 -16.88 2.19
N GLN A 109 1.31 -15.87 3.06
CA GLN A 109 0.33 -15.93 4.16
C GLN A 109 -1.10 -16.02 3.64
N THR A 110 -1.39 -15.35 2.52
CA THR A 110 -2.70 -15.46 1.84
C THR A 110 -2.93 -16.89 1.33
N ARG A 111 -1.90 -17.51 0.73
CA ARG A 111 -1.95 -18.89 0.22
C ARG A 111 -2.02 -19.95 1.33
N ALA A 112 -1.40 -19.68 2.47
CA ALA A 112 -1.46 -20.53 3.66
C ALA A 112 -2.80 -20.43 4.41
N GLY A 113 -3.71 -19.52 3.99
CA GLY A 113 -4.99 -19.34 4.65
C GLY A 113 -4.91 -18.56 5.97
N GLU A 114 -3.83 -17.82 6.22
CA GLU A 114 -3.66 -17.05 7.46
C GLU A 114 -4.56 -15.81 7.43
N TYR A 115 -5.69 -15.88 8.12
CA TYR A 115 -6.64 -14.77 8.32
C TYR A 115 -7.07 -14.72 9.80
N GLY A 116 -7.62 -13.58 10.24
CA GLY A 116 -8.13 -13.45 11.61
C GLY A 116 -7.04 -13.67 12.66
N GLU A 117 -7.29 -14.58 13.60
CA GLU A 117 -6.37 -14.90 14.71
C GLU A 117 -5.06 -15.57 14.24
N ASP A 118 -5.10 -16.26 13.10
CA ASP A 118 -3.91 -16.92 12.52
C ASP A 118 -3.00 -15.93 11.78
N PHE A 119 -3.49 -14.74 11.48
CA PHE A 119 -2.70 -13.71 10.81
C PHE A 119 -1.78 -13.00 11.80
N LYS A 120 -0.47 -13.19 11.62
CA LYS A 120 0.56 -12.43 12.32
C LYS A 120 1.22 -11.44 11.37
N ALA A 121 0.95 -10.15 11.60
CA ALA A 121 1.56 -9.08 10.83
C ALA A 121 3.07 -9.01 11.13
N ARG A 122 3.89 -9.24 10.10
CA ARG A 122 5.35 -9.09 10.18
C ARG A 122 5.81 -7.65 9.94
N ILE A 123 5.02 -6.89 9.18
CA ILE A 123 5.29 -5.51 8.81
C ILE A 123 3.99 -4.71 8.98
N GLN A 124 4.07 -3.58 9.67
CA GLN A 124 2.95 -2.70 10.01
C GLN A 124 3.31 -1.23 9.78
N LEU A 125 2.29 -0.37 9.69
CA LEU A 125 2.47 1.07 9.51
C LEU A 125 3.37 1.69 10.61
N SER A 126 3.25 1.22 11.85
CA SER A 126 4.04 1.66 13.00
C SER A 126 5.54 1.45 12.84
N ASP A 127 5.95 0.55 11.94
CA ASP A 127 7.37 0.30 11.67
C ASP A 127 7.99 1.43 10.84
N PHE A 128 7.16 2.26 10.19
CA PHE A 128 7.58 3.35 9.30
C PHE A 128 7.09 4.72 9.75
N VAL A 129 5.97 4.82 10.46
CA VAL A 129 5.24 6.07 10.70
C VAL A 129 4.83 6.20 12.16
N ASP A 130 5.07 7.37 12.75
CA ASP A 130 4.47 7.75 14.04
C ASP A 130 2.95 7.88 13.85
N LEU A 131 2.20 6.95 14.44
CA LEU A 131 0.75 6.83 14.23
C LEU A 131 -0.05 8.05 14.71
N TYR A 132 0.49 8.88 15.61
CA TYR A 132 -0.18 10.09 16.06
C TYR A 132 0.17 11.27 15.16
N LYS A 133 1.44 11.41 14.78
CA LYS A 133 1.90 12.53 13.95
C LYS A 133 1.59 12.34 12.47
N GLY A 134 1.41 11.09 12.02
CA GLY A 134 1.32 10.76 10.59
C GLY A 134 2.59 11.12 9.82
N LYS A 135 3.73 11.17 10.50
CA LYS A 135 5.04 11.46 9.90
C LYS A 135 5.88 10.19 9.92
N PHE A 136 6.68 9.99 8.87
CA PHE A 136 7.66 8.92 8.86
C PHE A 136 8.60 9.06 10.06
N LEU A 137 8.96 7.93 10.65
CA LEU A 137 10.00 7.86 11.65
C LEU A 137 11.29 8.32 10.97
N SER A 138 11.98 9.29 11.58
CA SER A 138 13.31 9.69 11.13
C SER A 138 14.23 8.48 11.14
N ASP A 139 14.96 8.25 10.06
CA ASP A 139 15.98 7.21 10.03
C ASP A 139 17.05 7.59 11.08
N PRO A 140 17.28 6.80 12.13
CA PRO A 140 18.26 7.17 13.16
C PRO A 140 19.68 7.30 12.60
N ASN A 141 19.93 6.84 11.37
CA ASN A 141 21.22 6.95 10.67
C ASN A 141 21.31 8.10 9.66
N GLN A 142 20.28 8.93 9.53
CA GLN A 142 20.30 10.10 8.65
C GLN A 142 20.26 11.34 9.53
N ALA A 143 21.44 11.79 9.96
CA ALA A 143 21.60 13.10 10.56
C ALA A 143 21.06 14.16 9.59
N ASP A 144 20.26 15.09 10.12
CA ASP A 144 19.77 16.26 9.38
C ASP A 144 20.94 16.96 8.70
N VAL A 145 21.05 16.79 7.39
CA VAL A 145 21.97 17.57 6.57
C VAL A 145 21.26 18.89 6.29
N ASP A 146 21.27 19.79 7.27
CA ASP A 146 21.01 21.20 7.05
C ASP A 146 22.15 21.72 6.14
N VAL A 147 21.94 21.64 4.83
CA VAL A 147 22.79 22.34 3.87
C VAL A 147 22.26 23.76 3.77
N PRO A 148 23.00 24.79 4.25
CA PRO A 148 22.59 26.17 4.07
C PRO A 148 22.71 26.51 2.59
N ILE A 149 21.62 26.99 2.01
CA ILE A 149 21.63 27.59 0.67
C ILE A 149 22.46 28.88 0.77
N LYS A 150 23.54 28.97 -0.02
CA LYS A 150 24.18 30.23 -0.37
C LYS A 150 23.47 30.87 -1.56
#